data_AF-A0A9D0ZPU7-F1
#
_entry.id   AF-A0A9D0ZPU7-F1
#
_cell.length_a   1.000
_cell.length_b   1.000
_cell.length_c   1.000
_cell.angle_alpha   90.00
_cell.angle_beta   90.00
_cell.angle_gamma   90.00
#
_symmetry.space_group_name_H-M   'P 1'
#
loop_
_entity.id
_entity.type
_entity.pdbx_description
1 polymer ?
#
loop_
_entity_poly.entity_id
_entity_poly.type
_entity_poly.pdbx_seq_one_letter_code
_entity_poly.pdbx_strand_id
1 'polypeptide(L)' 'MSERENLSQEKFGKILGLPQRTYSSYENNERTLTIEILIKISKITHYSLDYLTGRVNNEKI' A
#
# COMPACT_ATOMS: atom_id res chain seq x y z
N MET A 1 10.79 3.42 13.45
CA MET A 1 10.03 4.28 12.51
C MET A 1 10.75 5.61 12.40
N SER A 2 11.52 5.78 11.32
CA SER A 2 12.25 7.02 11.05
C SER A 2 11.32 8.09 10.48
N GLU A 3 11.66 9.38 10.59
CA GLU A 3 10.88 10.49 9.99
C GLU A 3 10.64 10.31 8.48
N ARG A 4 11.58 9.65 7.78
CA ARG A 4 11.47 9.31 6.35
C ARG A 4 10.32 8.36 6.04
N GLU A 5 10.04 7.41 6.94
CA GLU A 5 8.96 6.43 6.79
C GLU A 5 7.59 7.06 7.05
N ASN A 6 7.50 8.00 8.00
CA ASN A 6 6.27 8.76 8.22
C ASN A 6 5.90 9.62 7.00
N LEU A 7 6.90 10.26 6.40
CA LEU A 7 6.74 11.03 5.16
C LEU A 7 6.35 10.14 3.96
N SER A 8 6.87 8.90 3.87
CA SER A 8 6.47 7.98 2.81
C SER A 8 5.03 7.52 2.99
N GLN A 9 4.61 7.15 4.21
CA GLN A 9 3.23 6.77 4.53
C GLN A 9 2.23 7.89 4.25
N GLU A 10 2.55 9.13 4.63
CA GLU A 10 1.68 10.28 4.37
C GLU A 10 1.55 10.56 2.87
N LYS A 11 2.67 10.51 2.14
CA LYS A 11 2.66 10.68 0.67
C LYS A 11 1.88 9.56 -0.01
N PHE A 12 2.10 8.31 0.39
CA PHE A 12 1.43 7.15 -0.21
C PHE A 12 -0.07 7.15 0.11
N GLY A 13 -0.44 7.48 1.35
CA GLY A 13 -1.81 7.73 1.75
C GLY A 13 -2.46 8.81 0.89
N LYS A 14 -1.82 9.97 0.71
CA LYS A 14 -2.31 11.06 -0.16
C LYS A 14 -2.52 10.60 -1.61
N ILE A 15 -1.58 9.84 -2.19
CA ILE A 15 -1.70 9.32 -3.56
C ILE A 15 -2.90 8.34 -3.67
N LEU A 16 -3.13 7.53 -2.64
CA LEU A 16 -4.26 6.59 -2.60
C LEU A 16 -5.60 7.26 -2.23
N GLY A 17 -5.57 8.52 -1.78
CA GLY A 17 -6.73 9.25 -1.24
C GLY A 17 -7.15 8.76 0.14
N LEU A 18 -6.20 8.24 0.93
CA LEU A 18 -6.41 7.66 2.24
C LEU A 18 -5.76 8.52 3.34
N PRO A 19 -6.38 8.63 4.52
CA PRO A 19 -5.72 9.19 5.69
C PRO A 19 -4.46 8.39 6.05
N GLN A 20 -3.39 9.07 6.50
CA GLN A 20 -2.14 8.43 6.93
C GLN A 20 -2.40 7.29 7.93
N ARG A 21 -3.24 7.52 8.95
CA ARG A 21 -3.60 6.50 9.94
C ARG A 21 -4.21 5.25 9.30
N THR A 22 -5.03 5.42 8.27
CA THR A 22 -5.61 4.29 7.53
C THR A 22 -4.53 3.48 6.81
N TYR A 23 -3.54 4.15 6.23
CA TYR A 23 -2.40 3.50 5.60
C TYR A 23 -1.51 2.77 6.63
N SER A 24 -1.20 3.41 7.76
CA SER A 24 -0.44 2.77 8.85
C SER A 24 -1.15 1.52 9.41
N SER A 25 -2.48 1.53 9.52
CA SER A 25 -3.23 0.33 9.96
C SER A 25 -3.15 -0.82 8.95
N TYR A 26 -2.91 -0.57 7.66
CA TYR A 26 -2.65 -1.64 6.69
C TYR A 26 -1.27 -2.26 6.89
N GLU A 27 -0.24 -1.44 7.09
CA GLU A 27 1.13 -1.93 7.32
C GLU A 27 1.27 -2.72 8.64
N ASN A 28 0.47 -2.35 9.64
CA ASN A 28 0.43 -3.05 10.93
C ASN A 28 -0.54 -4.25 10.96
N ASN A 29 -1.15 -4.63 9.84
CA ASN A 29 -2.17 -5.71 9.75
C ASN A 29 -3.41 -5.49 10.64
N GLU A 30 -3.67 -4.27 11.09
CA GLU A 30 -4.85 -3.91 11.90
C GLU A 30 -6.13 -3.78 11.06
N ARG A 31 -5.96 -3.56 9.76
CA ARG A 31 -7.05 -3.56 8.77
C ARG A 31 -6.68 -4.39 7.56
N THR A 32 -7.67 -5.10 7.02
CA THR A 32 -7.55 -5.78 5.72
C THR A 32 -7.63 -4.75 4.60
N LEU A 33 -6.70 -4.81 3.64
CA LEU A 33 -6.80 -4.03 2.41
C LEU A 33 -7.99 -4.51 1.58
N THR A 34 -8.80 -3.56 1.10
CA THR A 34 -9.83 -3.87 0.11
C THR A 34 -9.22 -4.05 -1.27
N ILE A 35 -9.88 -4.84 -2.12
CA ILE A 35 -9.47 -5.07 -3.51
C ILE A 35 -9.33 -3.75 -4.29
N GLU A 36 -10.21 -2.78 -4.03
CA GLU A 36 -10.14 -1.46 -4.67
C GLU A 36 -8.84 -0.72 -4.36
N ILE A 37 -8.34 -0.80 -3.12
CA ILE A 37 -7.07 -0.19 -2.73
C ILE A 37 -5.91 -0.94 -3.39
N LEU A 38 -5.96 -2.27 -3.43
CA LEU A 38 -4.94 -3.08 -4.09
C LEU A 38 -4.85 -2.75 -5.59
N ILE A 39 -5.97 -2.58 -6.28
CA ILE A 39 -6.01 -2.15 -7.69
C ILE A 39 -5.40 -0.74 -7.85
N LYS A 40 -5.68 0.19 -6.94
CA LYS A 40 -5.07 1.53 -6.98
C LYS A 40 -3.55 1.44 -6.81
N ILE A 41 -3.08 0.71 -5.80
CA ILE A 41 -1.65 0.52 -5.55
C ILE A 41 -0.99 -0.10 -6.79
N SER A 42 -1.57 -1.16 -7.34
CA SER A 42 -1.08 -1.82 -8.55
C SER A 42 -0.95 -0.87 -9.74
N LYS A 43 -1.92 0.04 -9.94
CA LYS A 43 -1.85 1.05 -11.00
C LYS A 43 -0.77 2.12 -10.79
N ILE A 44 -0.45 2.46 -9.53
CA ILE A 44 0.53 3.49 -9.18
C ILE A 44 1.96 2.91 -9.20
N THR A 45 2.14 1.73 -8.62
CA THR A 45 3.45 1.10 -8.46
C THR A 45 3.82 0.17 -9.61
N HIS A 46 2.85 -0.15 -10.47
CA HIS A 46 2.96 -1.17 -11.53
C HIS A 46 3.31 -2.57 -10.99
N TYR A 47 3.02 -2.84 -9.72
CA TYR A 47 3.18 -4.15 -9.13
C TYR A 47 1.93 -5.01 -9.33
N SER A 48 2.14 -6.31 -9.52
CA SER A 48 1.04 -7.28 -9.64
C SER A 48 0.27 -7.41 -8.32
N LEU A 49 -1.03 -7.70 -8.40
CA LEU A 49 -1.84 -7.96 -7.21
C LEU A 49 -1.31 -9.18 -6.44
N ASP A 50 -0.80 -10.19 -7.15
CA ASP A 50 -0.16 -11.35 -6.55
C ASP A 50 1.09 -10.98 -5.73
N TYR A 51 1.87 -10.00 -6.18
CA TYR A 51 3.00 -9.48 -5.40
C TYR A 51 2.52 -8.71 -4.17
N LEU A 52 1.53 -7.82 -4.34
CA LEU A 52 0.98 -7.01 -3.25
C LEU A 52 0.29 -7.85 -2.15
N THR A 53 -0.22 -9.02 -2.52
CA THR A 53 -0.86 -9.97 -1.59
C THR A 53 0.10 -11.03 -1.05
N GLY A 54 1.38 -11.01 -1.47
CA GLY A 54 2.37 -11.99 -1.05
C GLY A 54 2.15 -13.40 -1.61
N ARG A 55 1.30 -13.53 -2.64
CA ARG A 55 0.99 -14.81 -3.30
C ARG A 55 2.13 -15.27 -4.20
N VAL A 56 2.90 -14.33 -4.77
CA VAL A 56 4.09 -14.61 -5.59
C VAL A 56 5.19 -13.58 -5.31
N ASN A 57 6.46 -13.99 -5.45
CA ASN A 57 7.61 -13.08 -5.37
C ASN A 57 7.88 -12.30 -6.68
N ASN A 58 7.04 -12.48 -7.71
CA ASN A 58 7.27 -11.84 -9.00
C ASN A 58 6.64 -10.44 -9.02
N GLU A 59 7.51 -9.44 -9.01
CA GLU A 59 7.19 -8.02 -8.81
C GLU A 59 6.49 -7.34 -10.01
N LYS A 60 6.67 -7.85 -11.24
CA LYS A 60 6.17 -7.19 -12.47
C LYS A 60 4.92 -7.84 -13.05
N ILE A 61 4.03 -6.98 -13.55
CA ILE A 61 2.94 -7.32 -14.48
C ILE A 61 3.53 -7.47 -15.88
#